data_AF-A0A2C2URD9-F1
#
_entry.id   AF-A0A2C2URD9-F1
#
_cell.length_a   1.000
_cell.length_b   1.000
_cell.length_c   1.000
_cell.angle_alpha   90.00
_cell.angle_beta   90.00
_cell.angle_gamma   90.00
#
_symmetry.space_group_name_H-M   'P 1'
#
loop_
_entity.id
_entity.type
_entity.pdbx_description
1 polymer ?
#
loop_
_entity_poly.entity_id
_entity_poly.type
_entity_poly.pdbx_seq_one_letter_code
_entity_poly.pdbx_strand_id
1 'polypeptide(L)'
;MVVPGEVTAGVDLKNLTKKSITLDTNTKAIHITLPHATIVQAPSIDLKDIQTFSSEGMFRSDVNWEEGFQLEDLAKQNIKKDAIQSGLLKTAEDNARLALQDFFKNLGYTVTVTFK
;
A
#
# COMPACT_ATOMS: atom_id res chain seq x y z
N MET A 1 7.46 19.40 13.07
CA MET A 1 7.87 19.15 11.67
C MET A 1 6.92 18.11 11.12
N VAL A 2 6.29 18.36 9.96
CA VAL A 2 5.42 17.39 9.27
C VAL A 2 6.01 17.25 7.87
N VAL A 3 6.44 16.04 7.51
CA VAL A 3 7.00 15.76 6.20
C VAL A 3 5.95 14.97 5.41
N PRO A 4 5.46 15.47 4.27
CA PRO A 4 4.52 14.73 3.44
C PRO A 4 5.21 13.50 2.85
N GLY A 5 4.57 12.34 2.96
CA GLY A 5 5.03 11.10 2.37
C GLY A 5 3.84 10.26 1.91
N GLU A 6 4.06 9.46 0.86
CA GLU A 6 3.03 8.60 0.27
C GLU A 6 3.40 7.13 0.47
N VAL A 7 2.41 6.29 0.76
CA VAL A 7 2.58 4.84 0.88
C VAL A 7 1.41 4.13 0.20
N THR A 8 1.74 3.19 -0.68
CA THR A 8 0.74 2.46 -1.47
C THR A 8 0.63 1.03 -1.01
N ALA A 9 -0.59 0.60 -0.68
CA ALA A 9 -0.92 -0.78 -0.34
C ALA A 9 -1.84 -1.40 -1.38
N GLY A 10 -1.69 -2.71 -1.60
CA GLY A 10 -2.49 -3.43 -2.57
C GLY A 10 -2.32 -4.94 -2.44
N VAL A 11 -3.15 -5.65 -3.19
CA VAL A 11 -3.10 -7.11 -3.28
C VAL A 11 -2.30 -7.49 -4.54
N ASP A 12 -1.19 -8.20 -4.36
CA ASP A 12 -0.35 -8.62 -5.49
C ASP A 12 -0.95 -9.86 -6.17
N LEU A 13 -1.42 -9.66 -7.40
CA LEU A 13 -2.05 -10.70 -8.20
C LEU A 13 -1.05 -11.53 -9.02
N LYS A 14 0.25 -11.18 -9.03
CA LYS A 14 1.26 -11.86 -9.87
C LYS A 14 1.38 -13.36 -9.59
N ASN A 15 1.13 -13.78 -8.36
CA ASN A 15 1.22 -15.17 -7.92
C ASN A 15 -0.13 -15.89 -7.87
N LEU A 16 -1.21 -15.28 -8.40
CA LEU A 16 -2.50 -15.97 -8.48
C LEU A 16 -2.44 -17.09 -9.49
N THR A 17 -2.85 -18.29 -9.04
CA THR A 17 -2.96 -19.47 -9.88
C THR A 17 -4.42 -19.76 -10.19
N LYS A 18 -4.68 -20.49 -11.28
CA LYS A 18 -6.03 -20.97 -11.63
C LYS A 18 -6.73 -21.71 -10.48
N LYS A 19 -5.97 -22.35 -9.59
CA LYS A 19 -6.49 -23.03 -8.39
C LYS A 19 -7.09 -22.07 -7.34
N SER A 20 -6.77 -20.78 -7.43
CA SER A 20 -7.25 -19.76 -6.50
C SER A 20 -8.59 -19.15 -6.94
N ILE A 21 -9.12 -19.59 -8.09
CA ILE A 21 -10.41 -19.14 -8.62
C ILE A 21 -11.25 -20.38 -8.90
N THR A 22 -12.42 -20.46 -8.28
CA THR A 22 -13.40 -21.51 -8.53
C THR A 22 -14.67 -20.89 -9.10
N LEU A 23 -15.09 -21.36 -10.27
CA LEU A 23 -16.31 -20.94 -10.93
C LEU A 23 -17.36 -22.05 -10.79
N ASP A 24 -18.51 -21.70 -10.23
CA ASP A 24 -19.71 -22.52 -10.31
C ASP A 24 -20.60 -22.00 -11.44
N THR A 25 -20.64 -22.76 -12.54
CA THR A 25 -21.43 -22.43 -13.73
C THR A 25 -22.94 -22.60 -13.53
N ASN A 26 -23.37 -23.40 -12.54
CA ASN A 26 -24.78 -23.64 -12.28
C ASN A 26 -25.40 -22.47 -11.51
N THR A 27 -24.66 -21.94 -10.53
CA THR A 27 -25.12 -20.84 -9.66
C THR A 27 -24.62 -19.45 -10.10
N LYS A 28 -23.76 -19.39 -11.13
CA LYS A 28 -23.04 -18.18 -11.55
C LYS A 28 -22.28 -17.53 -10.37
N ALA A 29 -21.70 -18.35 -9.50
CA ALA A 29 -20.91 -17.90 -8.36
C ALA A 29 -19.41 -18.08 -8.64
N ILE A 30 -18.60 -17.06 -8.32
CA ILE A 30 -17.15 -17.10 -8.41
C ILE A 30 -16.58 -16.98 -7.00
N HIS A 31 -15.73 -17.92 -6.63
CA HIS A 31 -14.95 -17.87 -5.40
C HIS A 31 -13.50 -17.54 -5.75
N ILE A 32 -12.99 -16.43 -5.22
CA ILE A 32 -11.63 -15.96 -5.48
C ILE A 32 -10.90 -15.91 -4.14
N THR A 33 -9.75 -16.59 -4.06
CA THR A 33 -8.87 -16.52 -2.91
C THR A 33 -7.64 -15.69 -3.25
N LEU A 34 -7.56 -14.51 -2.66
CA LEU A 34 -6.48 -13.55 -2.86
C LEU A 34 -5.42 -13.69 -1.75
N PRO A 35 -4.16 -13.32 -2.03
CA PRO A 35 -3.19 -13.11 -0.95
C PRO A 35 -3.54 -11.86 -0.14
N HIS A 36 -3.10 -11.83 1.12
CA HIS A 36 -3.20 -10.62 1.95
C HIS A 36 -2.57 -9.38 1.32
N ALA A 37 -3.15 -8.21 1.60
CA ALA A 37 -2.60 -6.95 1.09
C ALA A 37 -1.23 -6.66 1.71
N THR A 38 -0.34 -6.11 0.89
CA THR A 38 1.00 -5.71 1.31
C THR A 38 1.31 -4.29 0.83
N ILE A 39 2.39 -3.72 1.35
CA ILE A 39 2.92 -2.46 0.84
C ILE A 39 3.58 -2.73 -0.50
N VAL A 40 2.96 -2.26 -1.58
CA VAL A 40 3.43 -2.50 -2.96
C VAL A 40 4.46 -1.48 -3.41
N GLN A 41 4.48 -0.30 -2.78
CA GLN A 41 5.46 0.75 -3.03
C GLN A 41 6.00 1.26 -1.70
N ALA A 42 7.33 1.31 -1.58
CA ALA A 42 7.99 1.84 -0.39
C ALA A 42 7.67 3.35 -0.23
N PRO A 43 7.62 3.86 1.01
CA PRO A 43 7.31 5.26 1.24
C PRO A 43 8.30 6.18 0.54
N SER A 44 7.80 7.11 -0.26
CA SER A 44 8.60 8.22 -0.81
C SER A 44 8.54 9.39 0.16
N ILE A 45 9.69 10.05 0.35
CA ILE A 45 9.81 11.26 1.16
C ILE A 45 10.36 12.35 0.26
N ASP A 46 9.71 13.51 0.23
CA ASP A 46 10.26 14.65 -0.49
C ASP A 46 11.36 15.32 0.36
N LEU A 47 12.60 14.98 0.07
CA LEU A 47 13.78 15.55 0.75
C LEU A 47 13.96 17.04 0.47
N LYS A 48 13.32 17.62 -0.56
CA LYS A 48 13.42 19.06 -0.84
C LYS A 48 12.69 19.88 0.22
N ASP A 49 11.56 19.39 0.71
CA ASP A 49 10.81 20.05 1.78
C ASP A 49 11.57 20.01 3.12
N ILE A 50 12.36 18.96 3.37
CA ILE A 50 13.21 18.89 4.56
C ILE A 50 14.29 19.99 4.54
N GLN A 51 14.84 20.33 3.37
CA GLN A 51 15.87 21.38 3.25
C GLN A 51 15.32 22.78 3.52
N THR A 52 14.07 23.07 3.12
CA THR A 52 13.46 24.40 3.30
C THR A 52 13.12 24.70 4.76
N PHE A 53 12.67 23.71 5.53
CA PHE A 53 12.48 23.86 6.99
C PHE A 53 13.79 23.98 7.77
N SER A 54 14.92 23.57 7.19
CA SER A 54 16.25 23.77 7.80
C SER A 54 16.87 25.13 7.45
N SER A 55 16.13 26.02 6.77
CA SER A 55 16.63 27.31 6.26
C SER A 55 16.64 28.45 7.30
N GLU A 56 16.57 28.15 8.59
CA GLU A 56 16.69 29.15 9.67
C GLU A 56 18.10 29.25 10.28
N GLY A 57 19.12 28.66 9.63
CA GLY A 57 20.51 28.82 10.08
C GLY A 57 21.48 29.09 8.92
N MET A 58 21.96 30.33 8.81
CA MET A 58 23.06 30.77 7.93
C MET A 58 24.44 30.11 8.21
N PHE A 59 24.48 28.96 8.87
CA PHE A 59 25.69 28.34 9.40
C PHE A 59 25.67 26.81 9.30
N ARG A 60 25.66 26.23 8.10
CA ARG A 60 26.08 24.83 7.93
C ARG A 60 27.06 24.67 6.78
N SER A 61 28.34 24.72 7.16
CA SER A 61 29.41 23.99 6.49
C SER A 61 29.11 22.49 6.66
N ASP A 62 29.20 21.74 5.55
CA ASP A 62 29.15 20.28 5.48
C ASP A 62 27.86 19.62 6.01
N VAL A 63 26.87 19.52 5.11
CA VAL A 63 25.75 18.57 5.27
C VAL A 63 26.34 17.17 5.38
N ASN A 64 26.33 16.62 6.60
CA ASN A 64 26.75 15.26 6.86
C ASN A 64 25.71 14.32 6.24
N TRP A 65 25.91 13.95 4.98
CA TRP A 65 24.99 13.13 4.19
C TRP A 65 24.54 11.86 4.92
N GLU A 66 25.40 11.31 5.76
CA GLU A 66 25.14 10.12 6.57
C GLU A 66 24.00 10.33 7.61
N GLU A 67 23.90 11.52 8.21
CA GLU A 67 22.79 11.89 9.10
C GLU A 67 21.48 12.04 8.32
N GLY A 68 21.52 12.61 7.11
CA GLY A 68 20.36 12.76 6.24
C GLY A 68 19.75 11.42 5.82
N PHE A 69 20.59 10.44 5.45
CA PHE A 69 20.13 9.09 5.09
C PHE A 69 19.52 8.33 6.27
N GLN A 70 20.09 8.46 7.47
CA GLN A 70 19.54 7.82 8.68
C GLN A 70 18.17 8.42 9.07
N LEU A 71 18.02 9.74 8.94
CA LEU A 71 16.74 10.41 9.20
C LEU A 71 15.66 10.03 8.18
N GLU A 72 16.03 9.88 6.90
CA GLU A 72 15.13 9.44 5.85
C GLU A 72 14.64 8.00 6.10
N ASP A 73 15.54 7.08 6.44
CA ASP A 73 15.17 5.69 6.71
C ASP A 73 14.23 5.57 7.94
N LEU A 74 14.56 6.29 9.02
CA LEU A 74 13.71 6.35 10.21
C LEU A 74 12.30 6.87 9.87
N ALA A 75 12.22 7.93 9.05
CA ALA A 75 10.95 8.50 8.64
C ALA A 75 10.14 7.53 7.78
N LYS A 76 10.76 6.80 6.84
CA LYS A 76 10.07 5.78 6.03
C LYS A 76 9.54 4.64 6.90
N GLN A 77 10.31 4.20 7.89
CA GLN A 77 9.88 3.17 8.84
C GLN A 77 8.67 3.63 9.65
N ASN A 78 8.67 4.87 10.15
CA ASN A 78 7.56 5.43 10.90
C ASN A 78 6.29 5.53 10.05
N ILE A 79 6.38 6.09 8.83
CA ILE A 79 5.24 6.18 7.90
C ILE A 79 4.64 4.80 7.63
N LYS A 80 5.49 3.80 7.36
CA LYS A 80 5.04 2.42 7.12
C LYS A 80 4.32 1.84 8.34
N LYS A 81 4.87 2.04 9.54
CA LYS A 81 4.29 1.55 10.79
C LYS A 81 2.94 2.19 11.05
N ASP A 82 2.85 3.51 10.92
CA ASP A 82 1.62 4.27 11.14
C ASP A 82 0.54 3.87 10.13
N ALA A 83 0.92 3.69 8.86
CA ALA A 83 0.00 3.22 7.83
C ALA A 83 -0.55 1.82 8.12
N ILE A 84 0.30 0.88 8.57
CA ILE A 84 -0.16 -0.45 8.99
C ILE A 84 -1.10 -0.34 10.20
N GLN A 85 -0.75 0.47 11.21
CA GLN A 85 -1.57 0.67 12.41
C GLN A 85 -2.91 1.35 12.10
N SER A 86 -2.96 2.23 11.10
CA SER A 86 -4.19 2.90 10.65
C SER A 86 -5.18 1.96 9.95
N GLY A 87 -4.76 0.73 9.61
CA GLY A 87 -5.57 -0.22 8.87
C GLY A 87 -5.52 -0.04 7.35
N LEU A 88 -4.45 0.56 6.81
CA LEU A 88 -4.26 0.73 5.37
C LEU A 88 -4.35 -0.61 4.61
N LEU A 89 -3.75 -1.68 5.16
CA LEU A 89 -3.78 -3.01 4.54
C LEU A 89 -5.22 -3.56 4.48
N LYS A 90 -5.98 -3.42 5.56
CA LYS A 90 -7.39 -3.83 5.60
C LYS A 90 -8.23 -3.05 4.58
N THR A 91 -8.00 -1.73 4.49
CA THR A 91 -8.66 -0.87 3.51
C THR A 91 -8.33 -1.31 2.08
N ALA A 92 -7.08 -1.70 1.81
CA ALA A 92 -6.68 -2.23 0.50
C ALA A 92 -7.38 -3.56 0.18
N GLU A 93 -7.52 -4.46 1.15
CA GLU A 93 -8.28 -5.72 0.99
C GLU A 93 -9.77 -5.46 0.73
N ASP A 94 -10.37 -4.54 1.47
CA ASP A 94 -11.78 -4.18 1.31
C ASP A 94 -12.04 -3.56 -0.07
N ASN A 95 -11.17 -2.66 -0.52
CA ASN A 95 -11.23 -2.08 -1.86
C ASN A 95 -11.03 -3.13 -2.96
N ALA A 96 -10.10 -4.06 -2.78
CA ALA A 96 -9.89 -5.16 -3.74
C ALA A 96 -11.14 -6.07 -3.84
N ARG A 97 -11.79 -6.35 -2.70
CA ARG A 97 -13.04 -7.11 -2.67
C ARG A 97 -14.14 -6.39 -3.45
N LEU A 98 -14.35 -5.10 -3.18
CA LEU A 98 -15.38 -4.29 -3.85
C LEU A 98 -15.13 -4.22 -5.37
N ALA A 99 -13.89 -3.95 -5.78
CA ALA A 99 -13.54 -3.85 -7.20
C ALA A 99 -13.84 -5.15 -7.97
N LEU A 100 -13.50 -6.31 -7.40
CA LEU A 100 -13.80 -7.61 -8.01
C LEU A 100 -15.30 -7.90 -8.00
N GLN A 101 -15.98 -7.63 -6.89
CA GLN A 101 -17.43 -7.84 -6.79
C GLN A 101 -18.17 -7.00 -7.82
N ASP A 102 -17.87 -5.71 -7.93
CA ASP A 102 -18.52 -4.82 -8.90
C ASP A 102 -18.22 -5.21 -10.35
N PHE A 103 -16.96 -5.55 -10.64
CA PHE A 103 -16.57 -5.98 -11.99
C PHE A 103 -17.37 -7.18 -12.48
N PHE A 104 -17.46 -8.23 -11.66
CA PHE A 104 -18.15 -9.47 -12.04
C PHE A 104 -19.67 -9.40 -11.85
N LYS A 105 -20.17 -8.56 -10.94
CA LYS A 105 -21.60 -8.27 -10.81
C LYS A 105 -22.16 -7.66 -12.10
N ASN A 106 -21.40 -6.77 -12.75
CA ASN A 106 -21.76 -6.21 -14.06
C ASN A 106 -21.85 -7.29 -15.16
N LEU A 107 -21.21 -8.45 -14.96
CA LEU A 107 -21.26 -9.61 -15.86
C LEU A 107 -22.34 -10.64 -15.44
N GLY A 108 -23.11 -10.36 -14.38
CA GLY A 108 -24.16 -11.24 -13.86
C GLY A 108 -23.66 -12.39 -12.98
N TYR A 109 -22.45 -12.29 -12.43
CA TYR A 109 -21.88 -13.25 -11.49
C TYR A 109 -21.89 -12.71 -10.06
N THR A 110 -22.06 -13.61 -9.10
CA THR A 110 -21.88 -13.30 -7.67
C THR A 110 -20.47 -13.68 -7.23
N VAL A 111 -19.73 -12.77 -6.61
CA VAL A 111 -18.33 -13.02 -6.23
C VAL A 111 -18.14 -13.02 -4.71
N THR A 112 -17.51 -14.09 -4.24
CA THR A 112 -17.03 -14.23 -2.87
C THR A 112 -15.52 -14.17 -2.88
N VAL A 113 -14.95 -13.16 -2.20
CA VAL A 113 -13.50 -12.98 -2.08
C VAL A 113 -13.04 -13.36 -0.68
N THR A 114 -12.06 -14.25 -0.59
CA THR A 114 -11.39 -14.65 0.65
C THR A 114 -9.90 -14.33 0.58
N PHE A 115 -9.27 -14.13 1.75
CA PHE A 115 -7.84 -13.81 1.85
C PHE A 115 -7.08 -14.94 2.54
N LYS A 116 -5.85 -15.23 2.11
CA LYS A 116 -4.95 -16.24 2.70
C LYS A 116 -3.50 -15.78 2.75
#